data_AF-A0A1H3H429-F1
#
_entry.id   AF-A0A1H3H429-F1
#
_cell.length_a   1.000
_cell.length_b   1.000
_cell.length_c   1.000
_cell.angle_alpha   90.00
_cell.angle_beta   90.00
_cell.angle_gamma   90.00
#
_symmetry.space_group_name_H-M   'P 1'
#
loop_
_entity.id
_entity.type
_entity.pdbx_description
1 polymer ?
#
loop_
_entity_poly.entity_id
_entity_poly.type
_entity_poly.pdbx_seq_one_letter_code
_entity_poly.pdbx_strand_id
1 'polypeptide(L)'
;MKTQKEHWRKKSYQKVTLETKLFVVDQILNGQISTNSASKKYDVPRTTITYWLRKYSTLVQQNTGMSKQDEIKKLKERIEELEFQKDFQQDIIADMELITGVDMSKKSLPKTLAKEIALKKKNRIKENGSMDVLGLVNKPSTKDSKSNKSK
;
A
#
# COMPACT_ATOMS: atom_id res chain seq x y z
N MET A 1 -60.75 22.53 -22.96
CA MET A 1 -60.51 23.14 -21.63
C MET A 1 -59.08 23.66 -21.60
N LYS A 2 -58.88 24.97 -21.34
CA LYS A 2 -57.53 25.56 -21.29
C LYS A 2 -56.90 25.22 -19.94
N THR A 3 -55.82 24.46 -19.93
CA THR A 3 -55.02 24.20 -18.72
C THR A 3 -54.33 25.50 -18.30
N GLN A 4 -54.78 26.10 -17.20
CA GLN A 4 -54.07 27.21 -16.56
C GLN A 4 -52.75 26.67 -16.01
N LYS A 5 -51.63 27.14 -16.57
CA LYS A 5 -50.30 26.87 -16.00
C LYS A 5 -50.21 27.64 -14.69
N GLU A 6 -50.04 26.94 -13.57
CA GLU A 6 -49.80 27.60 -12.29
C GLU A 6 -48.56 28.49 -12.38
N HIS A 7 -48.68 29.70 -11.83
CA HIS A 7 -47.56 30.62 -11.70
C HIS A 7 -46.50 29.98 -10.81
N TRP A 8 -45.29 29.81 -11.35
CA TRP A 8 -44.11 29.35 -10.63
C TRP A 8 -43.84 30.31 -9.46
N ARG A 9 -44.14 29.88 -8.23
CA ARG A 9 -43.81 30.65 -7.04
C ARG A 9 -42.29 30.72 -6.92
N LYS A 10 -41.74 31.94 -6.89
CA LYS A 10 -40.30 32.15 -6.65
C LYS A 10 -39.97 31.64 -5.24
N LYS A 11 -38.95 30.79 -5.11
CA LYS A 11 -38.40 30.40 -3.80
C LYS A 11 -38.00 31.67 -3.04
N SER A 12 -38.42 31.79 -1.79
CA SER A 12 -38.00 32.90 -0.92
C SER A 12 -36.50 32.79 -0.64
N TYR A 13 -35.81 33.93 -0.62
CA TYR A 13 -34.38 33.96 -0.35
C TYR A 13 -34.10 33.54 1.10
N GLN A 14 -33.43 32.40 1.27
CA GLN A 14 -32.94 31.94 2.57
C GLN A 14 -31.46 32.31 2.71
N LYS A 15 -31.15 33.14 3.71
CA LYS A 15 -29.76 33.51 4.02
C LYS A 15 -29.04 32.31 4.64
N VAL A 16 -28.00 31.84 3.95
CA VAL A 16 -27.10 30.80 4.46
C VAL A 16 -26.05 31.44 5.39
N THR A 17 -25.87 30.86 6.59
CA THR A 17 -24.87 31.30 7.57
C THR A 17 -23.44 31.06 7.09
N LEU A 18 -22.47 31.80 7.61
CA LEU A 18 -21.06 31.65 7.21
C LEU A 18 -20.52 30.25 7.56
N GLU A 19 -20.88 29.72 8.72
CA GLU A 19 -20.48 28.39 9.19
C GLU A 19 -20.87 27.30 8.19
N THR A 20 -22.11 27.32 7.69
CA THR A 20 -22.56 26.35 6.69
C THR A 20 -21.78 26.48 5.38
N LYS A 21 -21.38 27.69 4.96
CA LYS A 21 -20.56 27.88 3.77
C LYS A 21 -19.18 27.25 3.95
N LEU A 22 -18.54 27.48 5.09
CA LEU A 22 -17.23 26.91 5.42
C LEU A 22 -17.31 25.38 5.50
N PHE A 23 -18.35 24.85 6.15
CA PHE A 23 -18.58 23.42 6.26
C PHE A 23 -18.78 22.73 4.91
N VAL A 24 -19.57 23.33 4.01
CA VAL A 24 -19.77 22.79 2.65
C VAL A 24 -18.46 22.82 1.86
N VAL A 25 -17.67 23.90 1.97
CA VAL A 25 -16.37 24.01 1.31
C VAL A 25 -15.40 22.95 1.82
N ASP A 26 -15.32 22.74 3.13
CA ASP A 26 -14.45 21.74 3.75
C ASP A 26 -14.79 20.31 3.29
N GLN A 27 -16.07 19.92 3.28
CA GLN A 27 -16.50 18.61 2.79
C GLN A 27 -16.14 18.36 1.32
N ILE A 28 -16.17 19.41 0.49
CA ILE A 28 -15.82 19.33 -0.92
C ILE A 28 -14.31 19.20 -1.09
N LEU A 29 -13.52 20.02 -0.40
CA LEU A 29 -12.06 20.02 -0.50
C LEU A 29 -11.45 18.73 0.06
N ASN A 30 -12.03 18.19 1.15
CA ASN A 30 -11.65 16.88 1.69
C ASN A 30 -12.16 15.70 0.85
N GLY A 31 -12.85 15.97 -0.27
CA GLY A 31 -13.32 14.94 -1.19
C GLY A 31 -14.41 14.01 -0.65
N GLN A 32 -15.08 14.39 0.45
CA GLN A 32 -16.19 13.63 1.04
C GLN A 32 -17.44 13.70 0.17
N ILE A 33 -17.70 14.87 -0.42
CA ILE A 33 -18.81 15.08 -1.35
C ILE A 33 -18.34 15.81 -2.61
N SER A 34 -18.92 15.45 -3.76
CA SER A 34 -18.71 16.23 -4.99
C SER A 34 -19.48 17.55 -4.95
N THR A 35 -19.09 18.53 -5.76
CA THR A 35 -19.84 19.79 -5.94
C THR A 35 -21.29 19.55 -6.40
N ASN A 36 -21.51 18.52 -7.22
CA ASN A 36 -22.84 18.10 -7.65
C ASN A 36 -23.66 17.52 -6.50
N SER A 37 -23.05 16.68 -5.67
CA SER A 37 -23.67 16.08 -4.50
C SER A 37 -24.01 17.15 -3.47
N ALA A 38 -23.11 18.11 -3.23
CA ALA A 38 -23.32 19.25 -2.34
C ALA A 38 -24.50 20.12 -2.81
N SER A 39 -24.58 20.40 -4.12
CA SER A 39 -25.68 21.18 -4.70
C SER A 39 -27.05 20.55 -4.44
N LYS A 40 -27.16 19.23 -4.61
CA LYS A 40 -28.39 18.48 -4.32
C LYS A 40 -28.68 18.39 -2.83
N LYS A 41 -27.66 18.15 -1.99
CA LYS A 41 -27.81 17.94 -0.54
C LYS A 41 -28.25 19.20 0.19
N TYR A 42 -27.69 20.36 -0.16
CA TYR A 42 -27.95 21.62 0.53
C TYR A 42 -28.93 22.54 -0.24
N ASP A 43 -29.49 22.08 -1.37
CA ASP A 43 -30.34 22.87 -2.29
C ASP A 43 -29.70 24.21 -2.70
N VAL A 44 -28.38 24.20 -2.89
CA VAL A 44 -27.60 25.38 -3.28
C VAL A 44 -27.19 25.24 -4.75
N PRO A 45 -27.38 26.27 -5.60
CA PRO A 45 -26.90 26.23 -6.98
C PRO A 45 -25.40 25.97 -7.06
N ARG A 46 -24.98 25.14 -8.03
CA ARG A 46 -23.56 24.82 -8.26
C ARG A 46 -22.69 26.06 -8.40
N THR A 47 -23.19 27.11 -9.06
CA THR A 47 -22.48 28.39 -9.25
C THR A 47 -22.19 29.08 -7.91
N THR A 48 -23.11 29.02 -6.96
CA THR A 48 -22.94 29.56 -5.61
C THR A 48 -21.91 28.76 -4.82
N ILE A 49 -21.91 27.43 -4.95
CA ILE A 49 -20.88 26.56 -4.35
C ILE A 49 -19.51 26.87 -4.95
N THR A 50 -19.41 27.02 -6.27
CA THR A 50 -18.16 27.43 -6.95
C THR A 50 -17.67 28.78 -6.44
N TYR A 51 -18.58 29.73 -6.21
CA TYR A 51 -18.23 31.02 -5.60
C TYR A 51 -17.72 30.85 -4.17
N TRP A 52 -18.35 30.01 -3.35
CA TRP A 52 -17.87 29.72 -1.99
C TRP A 52 -16.50 29.07 -1.99
N LEU A 53 -16.25 28.11 -2.89
CA LEU A 53 -14.93 27.51 -3.06
C LEU A 53 -13.89 28.57 -3.38
N ARG A 54 -14.13 29.45 -4.35
CA ARG A 54 -13.18 30.52 -4.70
C ARG A 54 -12.92 31.51 -3.57
N LYS A 55 -13.94 31.81 -2.75
CA LYS A 55 -13.86 32.85 -1.72
C LYS A 55 -13.37 32.34 -0.36
N TYR A 56 -13.67 31.09 -0.04
CA TYR A 56 -13.44 30.51 1.28
C TYR A 56 -12.48 29.31 1.26
N SER A 57 -12.00 28.84 0.11
CA SER A 57 -10.91 27.85 0.10
C SER A 57 -9.61 28.52 0.51
N THR A 58 -8.89 27.92 1.45
CA THR A 58 -7.55 28.36 1.83
C THR A 58 -6.52 27.84 0.83
N LEU A 59 -5.45 28.58 0.54
CA LEU A 59 -4.35 28.13 -0.35
C LEU A 59 -3.76 26.78 0.12
N VAL A 60 -3.64 26.60 1.44
CA VAL A 60 -3.26 25.33 2.05
C VAL A 60 -4.26 24.24 1.66
N GLN A 61 -5.56 24.43 1.81
CA GLN A 61 -6.57 23.42 1.45
C GLN A 61 -6.61 23.12 -0.06
N GLN A 62 -6.27 24.08 -0.92
CA GLN A 62 -6.10 23.85 -2.37
C GLN A 62 -4.86 23.00 -2.66
N ASN A 63 -3.78 23.15 -1.87
CA ASN A 63 -2.54 22.42 -2.02
C ASN A 63 -2.50 21.10 -1.23
N THR A 64 -3.30 20.97 -0.17
CA THR A 64 -3.47 19.76 0.67
C THR A 64 -4.30 18.71 -0.06
N GLY A 65 -5.04 19.10 -1.10
CA GLY A 65 -5.50 18.18 -2.12
C GLY A 65 -4.32 17.63 -2.91
N MET A 66 -3.44 16.84 -2.28
CA MET A 66 -2.68 15.84 -3.02
C MET A 66 -3.68 15.10 -3.90
N SER A 67 -3.36 14.92 -5.18
CA SER A 67 -4.23 14.12 -6.02
C SER A 67 -4.37 12.76 -5.34
N LYS A 68 -5.58 12.21 -5.28
CA LYS A 68 -5.78 10.81 -4.82
C LYS A 68 -4.79 9.88 -5.53
N GLN A 69 -4.40 10.21 -6.76
CA GLN A 69 -3.39 9.51 -7.53
C GLN A 69 -1.99 9.56 -6.92
N ASP A 70 -1.58 10.70 -6.34
CA ASP A 70 -0.26 10.88 -5.73
C ASP A 70 -0.17 10.16 -4.39
N GLU A 71 -1.26 10.17 -3.60
CA GLU A 71 -1.36 9.36 -2.38
C GLU A 71 -1.32 7.87 -2.71
N ILE A 72 -2.09 7.44 -3.71
CA ILE A 72 -2.07 6.05 -4.20
C ILE A 72 -0.66 5.67 -4.67
N LYS A 73 0.05 6.56 -5.37
CA LYS A 73 1.42 6.32 -5.82
C LYS A 73 2.37 6.11 -4.63
N LYS A 74 2.36 7.01 -3.65
CA LYS A 74 3.20 6.90 -2.45
C LYS A 74 2.89 5.65 -1.63
N LEU A 75 1.61 5.30 -1.48
CA LEU A 75 1.19 4.09 -0.78
C LEU A 75 1.66 2.83 -1.50
N LYS A 76 1.62 2.79 -2.83
CA LYS A 76 2.14 1.67 -3.63
C LYS A 76 3.66 1.52 -3.49
N GLU A 77 4.40 2.62 -3.64
CA GLU A 77 5.86 2.63 -3.45
C GLU A 77 6.22 2.12 -2.04
N ARG A 78 5.48 2.56 -1.02
CA ARG A 78 5.70 2.11 0.36
C ARG A 78 5.38 0.63 0.57
N ILE A 79 4.35 0.10 -0.08
CA ILE A 79 4.02 -1.33 -0.03
C ILE A 79 5.13 -2.16 -0.66
N GLU A 80 5.63 -1.74 -1.83
CA GLU A 80 6.73 -2.42 -2.53
C GLU A 80 8.01 -2.47 -1.68
N GLU A 81 8.38 -1.35 -1.06
CA GLU A 81 9.52 -1.29 -0.12
C GLU A 81 9.34 -2.26 1.06
N LEU A 82 8.14 -2.30 1.65
CA LEU A 82 7.84 -3.18 2.79
C LEU A 82 7.82 -4.65 2.40
N GLU A 83 7.33 -4.98 1.21
CA GLU A 83 7.34 -6.33 0.66
C GLU A 83 8.77 -6.83 0.45
N PHE A 84 9.66 -5.99 -0.10
CA PHE A 84 11.08 -6.32 -0.23
C PHE A 84 11.75 -6.54 1.12
N GLN A 85 11.52 -5.63 2.09
CA GLN A 85 12.08 -5.78 3.44
C GLN A 85 11.59 -7.06 4.12
N LYS A 86 10.30 -7.39 3.97
CA LYS A 86 9.70 -8.62 4.50
C LYS A 86 10.38 -9.84 3.89
N ASP A 87 10.53 -9.90 2.57
CA ASP A 87 11.12 -11.05 1.88
C ASP A 87 12.57 -11.29 2.31
N PHE A 88 13.36 -10.21 2.38
CA PHE A 88 14.73 -10.24 2.87
C PHE A 88 14.84 -10.71 4.33
N GLN A 89 13.95 -10.23 5.21
CA GLN A 89 13.90 -10.68 6.60
C GLN A 89 13.55 -12.16 6.70
N GLN A 90 12.59 -12.66 5.91
CA GLN A 90 12.22 -14.07 5.90
C GLN A 90 13.38 -14.97 5.46
N ASP A 91 14.19 -14.51 4.51
CA ASP A 91 15.40 -15.23 4.06
C ASP A 91 16.44 -15.35 5.17
N ILE A 92 16.75 -14.23 5.84
CA ILE A 92 17.67 -14.23 6.98
C ILE A 92 17.16 -15.14 8.10
N ILE A 93 15.85 -15.10 8.40
CA ILE A 93 15.26 -15.96 9.43
C ILE A 93 15.38 -17.44 9.02
N ALA A 94 15.07 -17.79 7.77
CA ALA A 94 15.17 -19.17 7.30
C ALA A 94 16.60 -19.71 7.41
N ASP A 95 17.61 -18.91 7.06
CA ASP A 95 19.03 -19.26 7.19
C ASP A 95 19.43 -19.40 8.66
N MET A 96 19.03 -18.45 9.50
CA MET A 96 19.31 -18.49 10.94
C MET A 96 18.69 -19.72 11.62
N GLU A 97 17.44 -20.07 11.29
CA GLU A 97 16.78 -21.26 11.81
C GLU A 97 17.41 -22.56 11.28
N LEU A 98 18.04 -22.53 10.11
CA LEU A 98 18.77 -23.66 9.54
C LEU A 98 20.11 -23.86 10.26
N ILE A 99 20.84 -22.78 10.54
CA ILE A 99 22.12 -22.81 11.26
C ILE A 99 21.92 -23.22 12.73
N THR A 100 20.93 -22.64 13.40
CA THR A 100 20.70 -22.86 14.84
C THR A 100 19.87 -24.11 15.14
N GLY A 101 19.10 -24.60 14.15
CA GLY A 101 18.18 -25.74 14.31
C GLY A 101 16.93 -25.44 15.14
N VAL A 102 16.71 -24.18 15.53
CA VAL A 102 15.56 -23.78 16.36
C VAL A 102 14.51 -23.08 15.51
N ASP A 103 13.28 -23.63 15.48
CA ASP A 103 12.16 -23.02 14.77
C ASP A 103 11.45 -21.95 15.63
N MET A 104 11.98 -20.72 15.62
CA MET A 104 11.46 -19.59 16.39
C MET A 104 10.23 -18.95 15.73
N SER A 105 10.17 -18.96 14.40
CA SER A 105 9.09 -18.39 13.59
C SER A 105 7.72 -18.98 13.94
N LYS A 106 7.64 -20.29 14.19
CA LYS A 106 6.39 -20.99 14.55
C LYS A 106 5.78 -20.55 15.88
N LYS A 107 6.61 -20.05 16.81
CA LYS A 107 6.18 -19.64 18.15
C LYS A 107 5.85 -18.16 18.21
N SER A 108 6.57 -17.33 17.47
CA SER A 108 6.52 -15.87 17.59
C SER A 108 5.72 -15.18 16.49
N LEU A 109 5.51 -15.82 15.34
CA LEU A 109 4.87 -15.19 14.18
C LEU A 109 3.46 -15.75 13.90
N PRO A 110 2.59 -14.95 13.27
CA PRO A 110 1.30 -15.42 12.75
C PRO A 110 1.44 -16.66 11.86
N LYS A 111 0.41 -17.53 11.90
CA LYS A 111 0.40 -18.82 11.20
C LYS A 111 0.69 -18.73 9.69
N THR A 112 0.33 -17.62 9.04
CA THR A 112 0.60 -17.38 7.62
C THR A 112 2.09 -17.17 7.36
N LEU A 113 2.71 -16.23 8.07
CA LEU A 113 4.14 -15.91 7.96
C LEU A 113 5.04 -17.09 8.37
N ALA A 114 4.66 -17.81 9.42
CA ALA A 114 5.41 -19.01 9.84
C ALA A 114 5.41 -20.11 8.77
N LYS A 115 4.31 -20.27 8.01
CA LYS A 115 4.24 -21.22 6.89
C LYS A 115 5.10 -20.78 5.72
N GLU A 116 5.13 -19.49 5.39
CA GLU A 116 5.99 -18.92 4.34
C GLU A 116 7.48 -19.17 4.64
N ILE A 117 7.93 -18.88 5.87
CA ILE A 117 9.31 -19.11 6.31
C ILE A 117 9.67 -20.59 6.27
N ALA A 118 8.78 -21.48 6.75
CA ALA A 118 9.01 -22.91 6.70
C ALA A 118 9.12 -23.45 5.25
N LEU A 119 8.40 -22.85 4.31
CA LEU A 119 8.52 -23.18 2.89
C LEU A 119 9.86 -22.72 2.31
N LYS A 120 10.27 -21.47 2.59
CA LYS A 120 11.60 -20.94 2.19
C LYS A 120 12.73 -21.81 2.74
N LYS A 121 12.68 -22.19 4.01
CA LYS A 121 13.63 -23.12 4.64
C LYS A 121 13.72 -24.46 3.90
N LYS A 122 12.57 -25.07 3.55
CA LYS A 122 12.54 -26.32 2.77
C LYS A 122 13.16 -26.17 1.38
N ASN A 123 12.94 -25.05 0.71
CA ASN A 123 13.51 -24.79 -0.62
C ASN A 123 15.04 -24.65 -0.55
N ARG A 124 15.56 -23.90 0.43
CA ARG A 124 17.01 -23.75 0.66
C ARG A 124 17.71 -25.08 0.96
N ILE A 125 17.07 -25.96 1.75
CA ILE A 125 17.60 -27.31 2.00
C ILE A 125 17.70 -28.13 0.71
N LYS A 126 16.70 -28.03 -0.19
CA LYS A 126 16.72 -28.73 -1.49
C LYS A 126 17.83 -28.19 -2.40
N GLU A 127 18.02 -26.88 -2.44
CA GLU A 127 19.07 -26.23 -3.22
C GLU A 127 20.47 -26.59 -2.72
N ASN A 128 20.71 -26.51 -1.41
CA ASN A 128 21.99 -26.88 -0.79
C ASN A 128 22.30 -28.37 -0.96
N GLY A 129 21.30 -29.25 -0.82
CA GLY A 129 21.46 -30.69 -1.05
C GLY A 129 21.79 -31.05 -2.52
N SER A 130 21.38 -30.22 -3.48
CA SER A 130 21.75 -30.38 -4.89
C SER A 130 23.18 -29.91 -5.19
N MET A 131 23.68 -28.91 -4.45
CA MET A 131 25.04 -28.40 -4.61
C MET A 131 26.10 -29.38 -4.10
N ASP A 132 25.83 -30.10 -3.00
CA ASP A 132 26.73 -31.14 -2.48
C ASP A 132 26.93 -32.30 -3.47
N VAL A 133 25.90 -32.66 -4.25
CA VAL A 133 25.99 -33.72 -5.28
C VAL A 133 26.87 -33.28 -6.46
N LEU A 134 26.82 -32.00 -6.86
CA LEU A 134 27.68 -31.45 -7.90
C LEU A 134 29.13 -31.22 -7.43
N GLY A 135 29.33 -30.89 -6.14
CA GLY A 135 30.66 -30.75 -5.54
C GLY A 135 31.43 -32.07 -5.43
N LEU A 136 30.72 -33.20 -5.28
CA LEU A 136 31.30 -34.54 -5.20
C LEU A 136 31.92 -35.03 -6.52
N VAL A 137 31.51 -34.48 -7.67
CA VAL A 137 32.01 -34.88 -9.00
C VAL A 137 33.39 -34.28 -9.31
N ASN A 138 33.83 -33.23 -8.60
CA ASN A 138 35.08 -32.50 -8.88
C ASN A 138 36.24 -32.81 -7.92
N LYS A 139 36.25 -33.97 -7.23
CA LYS A 139 37.38 -34.34 -6.36
C LYS A 139 38.57 -34.83 -7.20
N PRO A 140 39.75 -34.15 -7.19
CA PRO A 140 40.92 -34.65 -7.88
C PRO A 140 41.42 -35.90 -7.14
N SER A 141 41.40 -37.05 -7.82
CA SER A 141 41.96 -38.30 -7.32
C SER A 141 43.48 -38.16 -7.20
N THR A 142 44.00 -37.86 -6.00
CA THR A 142 45.43 -37.92 -5.72
C THR A 142 45.88 -39.38 -5.70
N LYS A 143 46.48 -39.85 -6.80
CA LYS A 143 47.23 -41.11 -6.84
C LYS A 143 48.55 -40.89 -6.10
N ASP A 144 48.69 -41.48 -4.93
CA ASP A 144 49.93 -41.48 -4.16
C ASP A 144 51.05 -42.20 -4.93
N SER A 145 52.07 -41.46 -5.36
CA SER A 145 53.31 -42.03 -5.90
C SER A 145 54.24 -42.40 -4.74
N LYS A 146 54.42 -43.71 -4.53
CA LYS A 146 55.38 -44.28 -3.58
C LYS A 146 56.79 -43.76 -3.86
N SER A 147 57.41 -43.15 -2.85
CA SER A 147 58.84 -42.81 -2.87
C SER A 147 59.66 -44.08 -2.65
N ASN A 148 60.44 -44.47 -3.67
CA ASN A 148 61.49 -45.47 -3.50
C ASN A 148 62.76 -44.78 -2.98
N LYS A 149 63.31 -45.35 -1.91
CA LYS A 149 64.52 -44.91 -1.21
C LYS A 149 65.61 -45.97 -1.40
N SER A 150 66.75 -45.61 -1.97
CA SER A 150 68.07 -46.22 -1.71
C SER A 150 69.15 -45.29 -2.26
N LYS A 151 69.99 -44.71 -1.39
CA LYS A 151 71.39 -45.07 -1.14
C LYS A 151 72.31 -44.85 -2.33
#